data_AF-A0A8D9PAA8-F1
#
_entry.id   AF-A0A8D9PAA8-F1
#
_cell.length_a   1.000
_cell.length_b   1.000
_cell.length_c   1.000
_cell.angle_alpha   90.00
_cell.angle_beta   90.00
_cell.angle_gamma   90.00
#
_symmetry.space_group_name_H-M   'P 1'
#
loop_
_entity.id
_entity.type
_entity.pdbx_description
1 polymer ?
#
loop_
_entity_poly.entity_id
_entity_poly.type
_entity_poly.pdbx_seq_one_letter_code
_entity_poly.pdbx_strand_id
1 'polypeptide(L)'
;MSRTKIVLAGEGGQGVQSIAKILVEAGYEAGKQILYIPNFGVEQRGGVSIAFCQIADERIGEPRFSKGDIIIMLSDRAIDRCTAYVSENSTVVYDTSVCTKKPECKCKEIIGVDANRIANEKLSARVFNIIILGVLLAATNVLKLDDIKNAMEMALGKKFDAKPELRELNYKALEMGMFLIKERAGV
;
A
#
# COMPACT_ATOMS: atom_id res chain seq x y z
N MET A 1 -11.84 -17.26 9.32
CA MET A 1 -12.42 -15.94 9.01
C MET A 1 -11.27 -14.97 8.85
N SER A 2 -11.09 -14.39 7.66
CA SER A 2 -9.91 -13.57 7.37
C SER A 2 -10.25 -12.09 7.57
N ARG A 3 -9.47 -11.40 8.40
CA ARG A 3 -9.46 -9.94 8.52
C ARG A 3 -8.02 -9.48 8.46
N THR A 4 -7.74 -8.58 7.53
CA THR A 4 -6.41 -8.01 7.32
C THR A 4 -6.41 -6.55 7.73
N LYS A 5 -5.56 -6.20 8.69
CA LYS A 5 -5.32 -4.86 9.21
C LYS A 5 -4.07 -4.28 8.58
N ILE A 6 -4.22 -3.15 7.92
CA ILE A 6 -3.19 -2.56 7.05
C ILE A 6 -2.89 -1.16 7.56
N VAL A 7 -1.60 -0.86 7.76
CA VAL A 7 -1.10 0.49 8.00
C VAL A 7 -0.21 0.88 6.82
N LEU A 8 -0.59 1.92 6.09
CA LEU A 8 0.21 2.51 5.01
C LEU A 8 0.68 3.88 5.47
N ALA A 9 1.97 4.18 5.38
CA ALA A 9 2.51 5.45 5.82
C ALA A 9 3.64 5.96 4.93
N GLY A 10 3.68 7.27 4.72
CA GLY A 10 4.66 7.93 3.87
C GLY A 10 4.54 9.45 3.92
N GLU A 11 5.45 10.15 3.27
CA GLU A 11 5.38 11.60 3.13
C GLU A 11 4.17 12.03 2.27
N GLY A 12 3.62 13.21 2.56
CA GLY A 12 2.63 13.84 1.70
C GLY A 12 3.10 13.90 0.24
N GLY A 13 2.27 13.41 -0.68
CA GLY A 13 2.60 13.31 -2.11
C GLY A 13 3.00 11.91 -2.58
N GLN A 14 3.37 10.99 -1.67
CA GLN A 14 3.69 9.60 -2.02
C GLN A 14 2.45 8.73 -2.35
N GLY A 15 1.24 9.30 -2.31
CA GLY A 15 0.02 8.63 -2.76
C GLY A 15 -0.57 7.62 -1.76
N VAL A 16 -0.17 7.64 -0.49
CA VAL A 16 -0.70 6.75 0.58
C VAL A 16 -2.24 6.70 0.59
N GLN A 17 -2.89 7.86 0.56
CA GLN A 17 -4.35 7.94 0.58
C GLN A 17 -4.97 7.46 -0.73
N SER A 18 -4.27 7.60 -1.86
CA SER A 18 -4.73 7.07 -3.16
C SER A 18 -4.71 5.55 -3.17
N ILE A 19 -3.66 4.93 -2.62
CA ILE A 19 -3.55 3.47 -2.45
C ILE A 19 -4.72 2.98 -1.62
N ALA A 20 -4.95 3.60 -0.46
CA ALA A 20 -6.04 3.23 0.45
C ALA A 20 -7.42 3.33 -0.22
N LYS A 21 -7.67 4.39 -1.00
CA LYS A 21 -8.94 4.56 -1.72
C LYS A 21 -9.17 3.50 -2.80
N ILE A 22 -8.14 3.18 -3.60
CA ILE A 22 -8.24 2.12 -4.61
C ILE A 22 -8.51 0.77 -3.92
N LEU A 23 -7.83 0.51 -2.81
CA LEU A 23 -8.02 -0.70 -2.02
C LEU A 23 -9.44 -0.80 -1.41
N VAL A 24 -9.97 0.33 -0.92
CA VAL A 24 -11.35 0.43 -0.40
C VAL A 24 -12.36 0.09 -1.49
N GLU A 25 -12.21 0.71 -2.65
CA GLU A 25 -13.09 0.48 -3.79
C GLU A 25 -13.04 -0.98 -4.25
N ALA A 26 -11.83 -1.53 -4.40
CA ALA A 26 -11.65 -2.93 -4.80
C ALA A 26 -12.27 -3.90 -3.79
N GLY A 27 -12.08 -3.66 -2.49
CA GLY A 27 -12.66 -4.51 -1.46
C GLY A 27 -14.18 -4.44 -1.43
N TYR A 28 -14.74 -3.24 -1.62
CA TYR A 28 -16.18 -3.05 -1.69
C TYR A 28 -16.81 -3.82 -2.87
N GLU A 29 -16.26 -3.67 -4.08
CA GLU A 29 -16.75 -4.40 -5.27
C GLU A 29 -16.56 -5.92 -5.15
N ALA A 30 -15.50 -6.37 -4.47
CA ALA A 30 -15.29 -7.78 -4.17
C ALA A 30 -16.23 -8.33 -3.08
N GLY A 31 -17.21 -7.54 -2.61
CA GLY A 31 -18.17 -7.92 -1.58
C GLY A 31 -17.58 -8.05 -0.18
N LYS A 32 -16.37 -7.50 0.06
CA LYS A 32 -15.73 -7.50 1.37
C LYS A 32 -16.28 -6.38 2.24
N GLN A 33 -16.17 -6.57 3.55
CA GLN A 33 -16.32 -5.48 4.51
C GLN A 33 -15.02 -4.71 4.57
N ILE A 34 -15.10 -3.39 4.39
CA ILE A 34 -13.92 -2.54 4.31
C ILE A 34 -14.09 -1.29 5.17
N LEU A 35 -13.01 -0.90 5.84
CA LEU A 35 -12.95 0.31 6.64
C LEU A 35 -11.63 1.02 6.39
N TYR A 36 -11.70 2.33 6.19
CA TYR A 36 -10.54 3.18 5.95
C TYR A 36 -10.61 4.44 6.80
N ILE A 37 -9.54 4.71 7.53
CA ILE A 37 -9.36 5.93 8.33
C ILE A 37 -8.08 6.63 7.86
N PRO A 38 -8.19 7.82 7.24
CA PRO A 38 -7.05 8.68 6.99
C PRO A 38 -6.54 9.31 8.28
N ASN A 39 -5.21 9.46 8.39
CA ASN A 39 -4.56 10.20 9.45
C ASN A 39 -3.41 11.03 8.85
N PHE A 40 -3.63 12.33 8.72
CA PHE A 40 -2.63 13.28 8.25
C PHE A 40 -2.88 14.63 8.93
N GLY A 41 -1.81 15.41 9.10
CA GLY A 41 -1.90 16.75 9.69
C GLY A 41 -2.53 17.77 8.75
N VAL A 42 -2.88 18.95 9.29
CA VAL A 42 -3.36 20.10 8.51
C VAL A 42 -2.27 20.81 7.70
N GLU A 43 -1.03 20.31 7.82
CA GLU A 43 0.16 20.85 7.15
C GLU A 43 0.04 20.70 5.63
N GLN A 44 0.05 21.82 4.91
CA GLN A 44 -0.10 21.85 3.45
C GLN A 44 1.04 21.12 2.70
N ARG A 45 2.22 20.95 3.32
CA ARG A 45 3.38 20.22 2.77
C ARG A 45 4.23 19.58 3.87
N GLY A 46 4.76 18.38 3.61
CA GLY A 46 5.85 17.78 4.40
C GLY A 46 5.45 17.01 5.67
N GLY A 47 4.17 16.66 5.82
CA GLY A 47 3.68 15.81 6.91
C GLY A 47 3.62 14.33 6.52
N VAL A 48 3.76 13.44 7.51
CA VAL A 48 3.54 12.00 7.31
C VAL A 48 2.04 11.74 7.22
N SER A 49 1.64 11.17 6.10
CA SER A 49 0.31 10.67 5.81
C SER A 49 0.23 9.19 6.18
N ILE A 50 -0.73 8.81 7.01
CA ILE A 50 -0.99 7.43 7.42
C ILE A 50 -2.41 7.06 6.98
N ALA A 51 -2.59 5.87 6.45
CA ALA A 51 -3.89 5.29 6.18
C ALA A 51 -4.02 3.98 6.96
N PHE A 52 -5.08 3.88 7.76
CA PHE A 52 -5.48 2.63 8.42
C PHE A 52 -6.57 2.00 7.59
N CYS A 53 -6.33 0.80 7.08
CA CYS A 53 -7.32 0.04 6.32
C CYS A 53 -7.59 -1.30 6.99
N GLN A 54 -8.81 -1.77 6.88
CA GLN A 54 -9.22 -3.10 7.34
C GLN A 54 -10.09 -3.73 6.26
N ILE A 55 -9.79 -4.97 5.90
CA ILE A 55 -10.57 -5.75 4.94
C ILE A 55 -10.95 -7.06 5.59
N ALA A 56 -12.21 -7.45 5.53
CA ALA A 56 -12.72 -8.66 6.15
C ALA A 56 -13.83 -9.31 5.33
N ASP A 57 -14.00 -10.61 5.51
CA ASP A 57 -15.15 -11.34 4.97
C ASP A 57 -16.45 -11.02 5.72
N GLU A 58 -16.34 -10.55 6.97
CA GLU A 58 -17.46 -10.27 7.87
C GLU A 58 -17.40 -8.85 8.45
N ARG A 59 -18.50 -8.44 9.09
CA ARG A 59 -18.69 -7.08 9.62
C ARG A 59 -17.51 -6.66 10.50
N ILE A 60 -16.95 -5.49 10.21
CA ILE A 60 -15.91 -4.89 11.03
C ILE A 60 -16.55 -4.27 12.28
N GLY A 61 -16.36 -4.92 13.44
CA GLY A 61 -16.88 -4.46 14.73
C GLY A 61 -16.04 -3.37 15.40
N GLU A 62 -14.78 -3.18 14.98
CA GLU A 62 -13.84 -2.25 15.60
C GLU A 62 -13.30 -1.27 14.55
N PRO A 63 -13.57 0.04 14.66
CA PRO A 63 -13.12 1.00 13.66
C PRO A 63 -11.59 1.19 13.67
N ARG A 64 -10.94 0.99 14.81
CA ARG A 64 -9.49 1.16 14.99
C ARG A 64 -8.88 -0.09 15.61
N PHE A 65 -7.63 -0.36 15.28
CA PHE A 65 -6.83 -1.45 15.84
C PHE A 65 -5.51 -0.93 16.40
N SER A 66 -4.94 -1.64 17.38
CA SER A 66 -3.66 -1.29 18.00
C SER A 66 -2.45 -1.81 17.24
N LYS A 67 -2.59 -2.98 16.59
CA LYS A 67 -1.53 -3.66 15.82
C LYS A 67 -2.04 -4.06 14.44
N GLY A 68 -1.20 -3.89 13.42
CA GLY A 68 -1.50 -4.24 12.03
C GLY A 68 -0.90 -5.59 11.62
N ASP A 69 -1.50 -6.25 10.63
CA ASP A 69 -0.97 -7.47 10.03
C ASP A 69 0.11 -7.14 8.99
N ILE A 70 -0.07 -6.02 8.27
CA ILE A 70 0.95 -5.46 7.39
C ILE A 70 1.12 -3.95 7.64
N ILE A 71 2.38 -3.51 7.71
CA ILE A 71 2.76 -2.12 7.91
C ILE A 71 3.74 -1.71 6.82
N ILE A 72 3.33 -0.80 5.93
CA ILE A 72 4.18 -0.26 4.86
C ILE A 72 4.64 1.15 5.25
N MET A 73 5.95 1.35 5.34
CA MET A 73 6.59 2.59 5.80
C MET A 73 7.53 3.14 4.71
N LEU A 74 7.11 4.23 4.07
CA LEU A 74 7.74 4.75 2.85
C LEU A 74 8.67 5.95 3.06
N SER A 75 8.96 6.28 4.32
CA SER A 75 9.93 7.31 4.73
C SER A 75 10.46 7.05 6.13
N ASP A 76 11.59 7.65 6.50
CA ASP A 76 12.15 7.52 7.84
C ASP A 76 11.19 8.03 8.93
N ARG A 77 10.44 9.10 8.65
CA ARG A 77 9.43 9.61 9.57
C ARG A 77 8.22 8.68 9.66
N ALA A 78 7.85 8.00 8.56
CA ALA A 78 6.84 6.97 8.58
C ALA A 78 7.27 5.78 9.45
N ILE A 79 8.55 5.39 9.39
CA ILE A 79 9.14 4.36 10.26
C ILE A 79 8.97 4.74 11.73
N ASP A 80 9.38 5.96 12.09
CA ASP A 80 9.31 6.45 13.48
C ASP A 80 7.87 6.48 14.01
N ARG A 81 6.91 6.91 13.19
CA ARG A 81 5.51 7.03 13.59
C ARG A 81 4.76 5.69 13.62
N CYS A 82 5.16 4.71 12.82
CA CYS A 82 4.35 3.50 12.60
C CYS A 82 4.89 2.25 13.28
N THR A 83 6.12 2.27 13.80
CA THR A 83 6.69 1.15 14.56
C THR A 83 5.80 0.74 15.75
N ALA A 84 5.08 1.70 16.35
CA ALA A 84 4.12 1.41 17.43
C ALA A 84 2.96 0.47 17.03
N TYR A 85 2.62 0.36 15.74
CA TYR A 85 1.56 -0.53 15.24
C TYR A 85 2.08 -1.94 14.89
N VAL A 86 3.39 -2.19 15.04
CA VAL A 86 4.01 -3.47 14.71
C VAL A 86 3.88 -4.44 15.89
N SER A 87 3.60 -5.71 15.56
CA SER A 87 3.60 -6.86 16.47
C SER A 87 4.48 -7.99 15.92
N GLU A 88 4.70 -9.02 16.72
CA GLU A 88 5.49 -10.21 16.31
C GLU A 88 4.89 -10.96 15.13
N ASN A 89 3.60 -10.78 14.84
CA ASN A 89 2.91 -11.40 13.70
C ASN A 89 2.88 -10.52 12.45
N SER A 90 3.33 -9.27 12.56
CA SER A 90 3.23 -8.29 11.48
C SER A 90 4.29 -8.53 10.39
N THR A 91 3.91 -8.32 9.14
CA THR A 91 4.85 -8.11 8.03
C THR A 91 5.11 -6.62 7.86
N VAL A 92 6.37 -6.23 7.85
CA VAL A 92 6.79 -4.85 7.65
C VAL A 92 7.37 -4.69 6.25
N VAL A 93 6.93 -3.68 5.52
CA VAL A 93 7.48 -3.31 4.21
C VAL A 93 8.06 -1.90 4.30
N TYR A 94 9.23 -1.68 3.72
CA TYR A 94 9.80 -0.34 3.59
C TYR A 94 10.51 -0.16 2.24
N ASP A 95 10.63 1.08 1.80
CA ASP A 95 11.35 1.39 0.57
C ASP A 95 12.84 1.63 0.84
N THR A 96 13.72 0.76 0.33
CA THR A 96 15.18 0.81 0.52
C THR A 96 15.85 1.95 -0.23
N SER A 97 15.19 2.53 -1.23
CA SER A 97 15.69 3.65 -2.03
C SER A 97 15.24 5.02 -1.50
N VAL A 98 14.33 5.05 -0.51
CA VAL A 98 13.86 6.28 0.14
C VAL A 98 14.26 6.33 1.60
N CYS A 99 14.15 5.21 2.33
CA CYS A 99 14.45 5.16 3.75
C CYS A 99 15.96 5.04 3.96
N THR A 100 16.53 5.90 4.80
CA THR A 100 17.95 5.83 5.15
C THR A 100 18.23 4.80 6.24
N LYS A 101 17.19 4.39 6.97
CA LYS A 101 17.27 3.35 8.01
C LYS A 101 16.32 2.19 7.72
N LYS A 102 16.75 1.00 8.14
CA LYS A 102 15.89 -0.17 8.21
C LYS A 102 14.99 -0.06 9.46
N PRO A 103 13.70 -0.43 9.40
CA PRO A 103 12.86 -0.52 10.60
C PRO A 103 13.46 -1.48 11.63
N GLU A 104 13.59 -1.04 12.88
CA GLU A 104 14.03 -1.88 14.00
C GLU A 104 12.82 -2.24 14.86
N CYS A 105 12.25 -3.42 14.63
CA CYS A 105 11.05 -3.87 15.33
C CYS A 105 10.97 -5.39 15.41
N LYS A 106 10.39 -5.91 16.50
CA LYS A 106 10.09 -7.34 16.64
C LYS A 106 8.83 -7.66 15.84
N CYS A 107 9.01 -8.33 14.71
CA CYS A 107 7.95 -8.64 13.75
C CYS A 107 8.22 -9.99 13.07
N LYS A 108 7.24 -10.47 12.30
CA LYS A 108 7.34 -11.75 11.60
C LYS A 108 8.39 -11.66 10.49
N GLU A 109 8.37 -10.56 9.74
CA GLU A 109 9.23 -10.37 8.59
C GLU A 109 9.39 -8.87 8.26
N ILE A 110 10.59 -8.49 7.81
CA ILE A 110 10.88 -7.16 7.25
C ILE A 110 11.29 -7.29 5.79
N ILE A 111 10.50 -6.70 4.91
CA ILE A 111 10.66 -6.70 3.46
C ILE A 111 11.12 -5.32 2.99
N GLY A 112 12.32 -5.27 2.43
CA GLY A 112 12.81 -4.07 1.74
C GLY A 112 12.53 -4.17 0.25
N VAL A 113 11.88 -3.15 -0.31
CA VAL A 113 11.59 -3.02 -1.75
C VAL A 113 12.23 -1.73 -2.29
N ASP A 114 12.66 -1.72 -3.54
CA ASP A 114 13.28 -0.56 -4.21
C ASP A 114 12.29 0.15 -5.14
N ALA A 115 11.04 0.29 -4.69
CA ALA A 115 9.91 0.74 -5.51
C ALA A 115 10.11 2.15 -6.09
N ASN A 116 10.63 3.10 -5.30
CA ASN A 116 10.88 4.46 -5.78
C ASN A 116 12.00 4.49 -6.83
N ARG A 117 13.09 3.74 -6.64
CA ARG A 117 14.14 3.59 -7.66
C ARG A 117 13.57 3.00 -8.96
N ILE A 118 12.79 1.92 -8.87
CA ILE A 118 12.14 1.29 -10.03
C ILE A 118 11.20 2.26 -10.74
N ALA A 119 10.39 3.01 -9.99
CA ALA A 119 9.49 4.02 -10.56
C ALA A 119 10.26 5.06 -11.38
N ASN A 120 11.39 5.55 -10.86
CA ASN A 120 12.20 6.58 -11.51
C ASN A 120 13.03 6.05 -12.70
N GLU A 121 13.58 4.83 -12.62
CA GLU A 121 14.49 4.29 -13.63
C GLU A 121 13.77 3.55 -14.76
N LYS A 122 12.67 2.85 -14.46
CA LYS A 122 12.03 1.90 -15.40
C LYS A 122 10.66 2.34 -15.89
N LEU A 123 9.98 3.23 -15.16
CA LEU A 123 8.60 3.64 -15.44
C LEU A 123 8.46 5.17 -15.36
N SER A 124 7.68 5.66 -14.40
CA SER A 124 7.54 7.07 -14.09
C SER A 124 7.41 7.25 -12.58
N ALA A 125 8.01 8.30 -12.02
CA ALA A 125 7.85 8.68 -10.62
C ALA A 125 6.37 8.76 -10.18
N ARG A 126 5.46 9.08 -11.13
CA ARG A 126 4.02 9.21 -10.90
C ARG A 126 3.31 7.90 -10.54
N VAL A 127 3.89 6.75 -10.85
CA VAL A 127 3.30 5.43 -10.58
C VAL A 127 3.91 4.72 -9.36
N PHE A 128 4.77 5.40 -8.60
CA PHE A 128 5.35 4.88 -7.37
C PHE A 128 4.30 4.26 -6.43
N ASN A 129 3.21 4.98 -6.19
CA ASN A 129 2.14 4.52 -5.31
C ASN A 129 1.46 3.24 -5.81
N ILE A 130 1.40 3.03 -7.13
CA ILE A 130 0.82 1.82 -7.72
C ILE A 130 1.77 0.63 -7.62
N ILE A 131 3.09 0.84 -7.67
CA ILE A 131 4.07 -0.20 -7.32
C ILE A 131 3.86 -0.64 -5.87
N ILE A 132 3.71 0.31 -4.94
CA ILE A 132 3.44 -0.01 -3.53
C ILE A 132 2.10 -0.75 -3.36
N LEU A 133 1.06 -0.40 -4.14
CA LEU A 133 -0.19 -1.14 -4.13
C LEU A 133 0.00 -2.60 -4.60
N GLY A 134 0.84 -2.84 -5.60
CA GLY A 134 1.20 -4.18 -6.05
C GLY A 134 1.95 -4.98 -4.97
N VAL A 135 2.89 -4.33 -4.28
CA VAL A 135 3.60 -4.91 -3.14
C VAL A 135 2.62 -5.32 -2.03
N LEU A 136 1.70 -4.43 -1.64
CA LEU A 136 0.65 -4.72 -0.66
C LEU A 136 -0.19 -5.93 -1.08
N LEU A 137 -0.62 -5.96 -2.34
CA LEU A 137 -1.48 -7.03 -2.86
C LEU A 137 -0.77 -8.38 -2.79
N ALA A 138 0.49 -8.46 -3.22
CA ALA A 138 1.26 -9.69 -3.19
C ALA A 138 1.59 -10.14 -1.75
N ALA A 139 1.87 -9.20 -0.85
CA ALA A 139 2.19 -9.52 0.55
C ALA A 139 0.98 -9.99 1.36
N THR A 140 -0.24 -9.60 0.99
CA THR A 140 -1.46 -9.89 1.76
C THR A 140 -2.37 -10.92 1.12
N ASN A 141 -2.38 -11.02 -0.22
CA ASN A 141 -3.31 -11.82 -1.02
C ASN A 141 -4.79 -11.60 -0.62
N VAL A 142 -5.11 -10.39 -0.14
CA VAL A 142 -6.43 -10.06 0.43
C VAL A 142 -7.50 -9.84 -0.64
N LEU A 143 -7.07 -9.48 -1.84
CA LEU A 143 -7.90 -9.26 -3.04
C LEU A 143 -7.20 -9.87 -4.25
N LYS A 144 -7.95 -10.09 -5.34
CA LYS A 144 -7.37 -10.54 -6.62
C LYS A 144 -6.79 -9.35 -7.38
N LEU A 145 -5.87 -9.64 -8.29
CA LEU A 145 -5.32 -8.64 -9.21
C LEU A 145 -6.41 -7.93 -10.01
N ASP A 146 -7.40 -8.69 -10.50
CA ASP A 146 -8.50 -8.13 -11.30
C ASP A 146 -9.39 -7.19 -10.48
N ASP A 147 -9.62 -7.47 -9.19
CA ASP A 147 -10.38 -6.58 -8.29
C ASP A 147 -9.71 -5.20 -8.22
N ILE A 148 -8.37 -5.18 -8.13
CA ILE A 148 -7.59 -3.95 -8.07
C ILE A 148 -7.54 -3.24 -9.42
N LYS A 149 -7.39 -3.96 -10.53
CA LYS A 149 -7.44 -3.36 -11.89
C LYS A 149 -8.80 -2.71 -12.15
N ASN A 150 -9.90 -3.39 -11.81
CA ASN A 150 -11.25 -2.83 -11.92
C ASN A 150 -11.41 -1.57 -11.06
N ALA A 151 -10.93 -1.58 -9.81
CA ALA A 151 -10.95 -0.40 -8.95
C ALA A 151 -10.12 0.77 -9.51
N MET A 152 -9.00 0.48 -10.16
CA MET A 152 -8.21 1.50 -10.85
C MET A 152 -8.95 2.09 -12.06
N GLU A 153 -9.68 1.28 -12.83
CA GLU A 153 -10.55 1.78 -13.91
C GLU A 153 -11.64 2.71 -13.37
N MET A 154 -12.26 2.40 -12.24
CA MET A 154 -13.27 3.28 -11.65
C MET A 154 -12.66 4.58 -11.11
N ALA A 155 -11.52 4.49 -10.42
CA ALA A 155 -10.85 5.64 -9.81
C ALA A 155 -10.16 6.56 -10.83
N LEU A 156 -9.64 6.00 -11.92
CA LEU A 156 -8.78 6.69 -12.89
C LEU A 156 -9.31 6.64 -14.33
N GLY A 157 -10.46 6.03 -14.59
CA GLY A 157 -11.00 5.75 -15.93
C GLY A 157 -11.02 6.97 -16.84
N LYS A 158 -11.53 8.12 -16.36
CA LYS A 158 -11.51 9.38 -17.14
C LYS A 158 -10.10 9.79 -17.60
N LYS A 159 -9.07 9.54 -16.78
CA LYS A 159 -7.68 9.82 -17.14
C LYS A 159 -7.12 8.75 -18.09
N PHE A 160 -7.51 7.50 -17.90
CA PHE A 160 -7.12 6.39 -18.77
C PHE A 160 -7.76 6.51 -20.16
N ASP A 161 -9.01 6.92 -20.26
CA ASP A 161 -9.69 7.15 -21.53
C ASP A 161 -9.08 8.34 -22.28
N ALA A 162 -8.70 9.38 -21.55
CA ALA A 162 -8.00 10.53 -22.13
C ALA A 162 -6.55 10.20 -22.53
N LYS A 163 -5.91 9.23 -21.86
CA LYS A 163 -4.50 8.85 -22.03
C LYS A 163 -4.31 7.34 -21.80
N PRO A 164 -4.59 6.50 -22.81
CA PRO A 164 -4.50 5.04 -22.68
C PRO A 164 -3.12 4.55 -22.23
N GLU A 165 -2.04 5.26 -22.58
CA GLU A 165 -0.69 4.96 -22.13
C GLU A 165 -0.52 5.04 -20.60
N LEU A 166 -1.35 5.84 -19.90
CA LEU A 166 -1.37 5.85 -18.44
C LEU A 166 -1.96 4.55 -17.89
N ARG A 167 -2.97 3.97 -18.52
CA ARG A 167 -3.56 2.70 -18.09
C ARG A 167 -2.50 1.60 -18.09
N GLU A 168 -1.84 1.43 -19.23
CA GLU A 168 -0.76 0.44 -19.40
C GLU A 168 0.39 0.65 -18.41
N LEU A 169 0.80 1.92 -18.22
CA LEU A 169 1.85 2.26 -17.28
C LEU A 169 1.48 1.89 -15.82
N ASN A 170 0.24 2.16 -15.41
CA ASN A 170 -0.21 1.85 -14.05
C ASN A 170 -0.38 0.33 -13.86
N TYR A 171 -0.87 -0.41 -14.85
CA TYR A 171 -0.95 -1.87 -14.78
C TYR A 171 0.43 -2.52 -14.70
N LYS A 172 1.37 -2.07 -15.53
CA LYS A 172 2.76 -2.53 -15.45
C LYS A 172 3.39 -2.21 -14.09
N ALA A 173 3.13 -1.03 -13.54
CA ALA A 173 3.60 -0.67 -12.20
C ALA A 173 3.04 -1.59 -11.11
N LEU A 174 1.74 -1.92 -11.18
CA LEU A 174 1.07 -2.80 -10.24
C LEU A 174 1.70 -4.20 -10.27
N GLU A 175 1.87 -4.76 -11.48
CA GLU A 175 2.48 -6.08 -11.68
C GLU A 175 3.93 -6.11 -11.20
N MET A 176 4.73 -5.08 -11.54
CA MET A 176 6.10 -4.95 -11.03
C MET A 176 6.15 -4.94 -9.50
N GLY A 177 5.24 -4.23 -8.84
CA GLY A 177 5.12 -4.25 -7.38
C GLY A 177 4.88 -5.65 -6.83
N MET A 178 4.02 -6.44 -7.48
CA MET A 178 3.78 -7.82 -7.07
C MET A 178 5.01 -8.71 -7.24
N PHE A 179 5.78 -8.53 -8.32
CA PHE A 179 6.99 -9.32 -8.58
C PHE A 179 8.08 -9.11 -7.52
N LEU A 180 8.19 -7.90 -6.94
CA LEU A 180 9.16 -7.60 -5.88
C LEU A 180 8.96 -8.46 -4.62
N ILE A 181 7.75 -8.95 -4.37
CA ILE A 181 7.46 -9.88 -3.27
C ILE A 181 7.76 -11.33 -3.68
N LYS A 182 7.38 -11.72 -4.91
CA LYS A 182 7.52 -13.11 -5.39
C LYS A 182 8.98 -13.54 -5.54
N GLU A 183 9.85 -12.69 -6.10
CA GLU A 183 11.28 -13.01 -6.24
C GLU A 183 11.95 -13.34 -4.90
N ARG A 184 11.49 -12.71 -3.80
CA ARG A 184 11.97 -13.02 -2.45
C ARG A 184 11.45 -14.34 -1.89
N ALA A 185 10.24 -14.74 -2.26
CA ALA A 185 9.63 -15.97 -1.80
C ALA A 185 10.21 -17.23 -2.49
N GLY A 186 11.09 -17.07 -3.49
CA GLY A 186 11.71 -18.19 -4.21
C GLY A 186 10.74 -18.97 -5.11
N VAL A 187 9.67 -18.32 -5.59
CA VAL A 187 8.66 -18.88 -6.51
C VAL A 187 8.59 -18.05 -7.78
#